data_AF-A0A3C0G931-F1
#
_entry.id   AF-A0A3C0G931-F1
#
_cell.length_a   1.000
_cell.length_b   1.000
_cell.length_c   1.000
_cell.angle_alpha   90.00
_cell.angle_beta   90.00
_cell.angle_gamma   90.00
#
_symmetry.space_group_name_H-M   'P 1'
#
loop_
_entity.id
_entity.type
_entity.pdbx_description
1 polymer ?
#
loop_
_entity_poly.entity_id
_entity_poly.type
_entity_poly.pdbx_seq_one_letter_code
_entity_poly.pdbx_strand_id
1 'polypeptide(L)' 'IMYGMGRGKLANTLDISEEQAKDLLNNYHSKVPFVKRIADMATKQAAEYGQIRTLLGRKCRF' A
#
# COMPACT_ATOMS: atom_id res chain seq x y z
N ILE A 1 -1.12 -1.47 6.22
CA ILE A 1 0.02 -1.53 5.27
C ILE A 1 -0.45 -1.39 3.82
N MET A 2 -1.43 -2.17 3.38
CA MET A 2 -1.95 -2.19 1.98
C MET A 2 -2.27 -0.81 1.37
N TYR A 3 -2.65 0.17 2.19
CA TYR A 3 -2.98 1.54 1.78
C TYR A 3 -1.81 2.54 1.90
N GLY A 4 -0.55 2.09 1.87
CA GLY A 4 0.62 2.98 2.01
C GLY A 4 0.80 3.53 3.44
N MET A 5 0.34 2.78 4.45
CA MET A 5 0.45 3.19 5.85
C MET A 5 1.93 3.16 6.28
N GLY A 6 2.50 4.33 6.58
CA GLY A 6 3.90 4.45 6.99
C GLY A 6 4.19 3.81 8.36
N ARG A 7 5.46 3.47 8.61
CA ARG A 7 5.94 2.81 9.83
C ARG A 7 5.46 3.49 11.12
N GLY A 8 5.60 4.83 11.20
CA GLY A 8 5.17 5.58 12.38
C GLY A 8 3.66 5.59 12.60
N LYS A 9 2.85 5.68 11.53
CA LYS A 9 1.38 5.58 11.67
C LYS A 9 0.96 4.18 12.13
N LEU A 10 1.63 3.14 11.65
CA LEU A 10 1.36 1.76 12.03
C LEU A 10 1.73 1.50 13.51
N ALA A 11 2.90 1.99 13.93
CA ALA A 11 3.35 1.94 15.32
C ALA A 11 2.33 2.62 16.25
N ASN A 12 1.91 3.84 15.91
CA ASN A 12 0.93 4.59 16.71
C ASN A 12 -0.46 3.94 16.77
N THR A 13 -0.92 3.28 15.70
CA THR A 13 -2.24 2.61 15.72
C THR A 13 -2.26 1.30 16.49
N LEU A 14 -1.11 0.63 16.61
CA LEU A 14 -0.99 -0.65 17.32
C LEU A 14 -0.37 -0.49 18.71
N ASP A 15 0.05 0.72 19.07
CA ASP A 15 0.77 1.06 20.30
C ASP A 15 2.01 0.16 20.52
N ILE A 16 2.76 -0.06 19.44
CA ILE A 16 3.97 -0.89 19.43
C ILE A 16 5.20 -0.04 19.15
N SER A 17 6.39 -0.54 19.53
CA SER A 17 7.64 0.14 19.21
C SER A 17 7.89 0.19 17.69
N GLU A 18 8.66 1.19 17.24
CA GLU A 18 8.98 1.33 15.81
C GLU A 18 9.72 0.12 15.24
N GLU A 19 10.53 -0.57 16.06
CA GLU A 19 11.21 -1.81 15.67
C GLU A 19 10.21 -2.95 15.43
N GLN A 20 9.26 -3.15 16.34
CA GLN A 20 8.22 -4.16 16.17
C GLN A 20 7.33 -3.85 14.96
N ALA A 21 7.02 -2.57 14.73
CA ALA A 21 6.30 -2.13 13.54
C ALA A 21 7.07 -2.43 12.24
N LYS A 22 8.40 -2.26 12.25
CA LYS A 22 9.28 -2.56 11.12
C LYS A 22 9.31 -4.06 10.82
N ASP A 23 9.42 -4.90 11.84
CA ASP A 23 9.42 -6.36 11.67
C ASP A 23 8.07 -6.88 11.19
N LEU A 24 6.96 -6.33 11.69
CA LEU A 24 5.62 -6.66 11.21
C LEU A 24 5.45 -6.29 9.72
N LEU A 25 5.94 -5.11 9.32
CA LEU A 25 5.93 -4.66 7.93
C LEU A 25 6.76 -5.57 7.03
N ASN A 26 7.95 -5.96 7.47
CA ASN A 26 8.82 -6.87 6.72
C ASN A 26 8.16 -8.24 6.55
N ASN A 27 7.57 -8.78 7.62
CA ASN A 27 6.83 -10.05 7.60
C ASN A 27 5.60 -10.00 6.69
N TYR A 28 4.89 -8.87 6.66
CA TYR A 28 3.77 -8.69 5.75
C TYR A 28 4.22 -8.64 4.29
N HIS A 29 5.29 -7.91 3.99
CA HIS A 29 5.83 -7.80 2.64
C HIS A 29 6.42 -9.12 2.13
N SER A 30 7.03 -9.93 3.00
CA SER A 30 7.57 -11.25 2.63
C SER A 30 6.46 -12.26 2.34
N LYS A 31 5.38 -12.26 3.14
CA LYS A 31 4.25 -13.17 2.95
C LYS A 31 3.35 -12.80 1.77
N VAL A 32 3.29 -11.51 1.40
CA VAL A 32 2.33 -11.01 0.40
C VAL A 32 2.99 -10.15 -0.69
N PRO A 33 3.90 -10.72 -1.51
CA PRO A 33 4.70 -9.97 -2.48
C PRO A 33 3.89 -9.42 -3.66
N PHE A 34 2.69 -9.95 -3.93
CA PHE A 34 1.84 -9.51 -5.04
C PHE A 34 1.19 -8.15 -4.80
N VAL A 35 0.99 -7.75 -3.53
CA VAL A 35 0.34 -6.47 -3.18
C VAL A 35 1.16 -5.30 -3.68
N LYS A 36 2.50 -5.38 -3.56
CA LYS A 36 3.40 -4.34 -4.07
C LYS A 36 3.26 -4.19 -5.59
N ARG A 37 3.24 -5.30 -6.32
CA ARG A 37 3.06 -5.29 -7.78
C ARG A 37 1.73 -4.67 -8.21
N ILE A 38 0.63 -4.96 -7.50
CA ILE A 38 -0.69 -4.37 -7.80
C ILE A 38 -0.67 -2.85 -7.54
N ALA A 39 -0.07 -2.41 -6.45
CA ALA A 39 0.08 -0.99 -6.14
C ALA A 39 0.94 -0.26 -7.18
N ASP A 40 2.04 -0.88 -7.61
CA ASP A 40 2.93 -0.34 -8.65
C ASP A 40 2.19 -0.20 -9.99
N MET A 41 1.39 -1.21 -10.38
CA MET A 41 0.56 -1.16 -11.59
C MET A 41 -0.47 -0.03 -11.53
N ALA A 42 -1.17 0.13 -10.41
CA ALA A 42 -2.15 1.20 -10.24
C ALA A 42 -1.50 2.60 -10.31
N THR A 43 -0.31 2.73 -9.72
CA THR A 43 0.47 3.98 -9.74
C THR A 43 0.93 4.31 -11.16
N LYS A 44 1.44 3.32 -11.90
CA LYS A 44 1.84 3.48 -13.30
C LYS A 44 0.66 3.91 -14.18
N GLN A 45 -0.49 3.26 -14.02
CA GLN A 45 -1.72 3.62 -14.74
C GLN A 45 -2.16 5.05 -14.44
N ALA A 46 -2.07 5.48 -13.18
CA ALA A 46 -2.38 6.85 -12.78
C ALA A 46 -1.39 7.86 -13.38
N ALA A 47 -0.10 7.55 -13.40
CA ALA A 47 0.94 8.43 -13.96
C ALA A 47 0.84 8.58 -15.49
N GLU A 48 0.54 7.50 -16.20
CA GLU A 48 0.45 7.51 -17.68
C GLU A 48 -0.84 8.17 -18.18
N TYR A 49 -1.98 7.94 -17.50
CA TYR A 49 -3.30 8.32 -18.01
C TYR A 49 -4.04 9.35 -17.15
N GLY A 50 -3.51 9.76 -15.99
CA GLY A 50 -4.18 10.65 -15.03
C GLY A 50 -5.46 10.05 -14.44
N GLN A 51 -5.66 8.74 -14.57
CA GLN A 51 -6.90 8.08 -14.17
C GLN A 51 -6.72 6.59 -13.88
N ILE A 52 -7.50 6.08 -12.95
CA ILE A 52 -7.65 4.65 -12.66
C ILE A 52 -9.12 4.27 -12.54
N ARG A 53 -9.42 2.98 -12.71
CA ARG A 53 -10.79 2.44 -12.67
C ARG A 53 -10.91 1.34 -11.64
N THR A 54 -12.07 1.25 -10.99
CA THR A 54 -12.43 0.09 -10.18
C THR A 54 -12.84 -1.08 -11.07
N LEU A 55 -13.00 -2.27 -10.48
CA LEU A 55 -13.46 -3.48 -11.19
C LEU A 55 -14.79 -3.29 -11.92
N LEU A 56 -15.70 -2.47 -11.35
CA LEU A 56 -16.99 -2.13 -11.94
C LEU A 56 -16.96 -0.83 -12.78
N GLY A 57 -15.77 -0.36 -13.16
CA GLY A 57 -15.60 0.74 -14.13
C GLY A 57 -15.67 2.16 -13.58
N ARG A 58 -15.89 2.36 -12.26
CA ARG A 58 -15.91 3.69 -11.63
C ARG A 58 -14.55 4.36 -11.80
N LYS A 59 -14.54 5.57 -12.37
CA LYS A 59 -13.34 6.34 -12.70
C LYS A 59 -12.91 7.22 -11.52
N CYS A 60 -11.62 7.19 -11.19
CA CYS A 60 -10.95 8.12 -10.29
C CYS A 60 -9.85 8.87 -11.08
N ARG A 61 -9.71 10.17 -10.85
CA ARG A 61 -8.74 11.04 -11.55
C ARG A 61 -7.62 11.41 -10.58
N PHE A 62 -6.39 11.41 -11.07
CA PHE A 62 -5.16 11.68 -10.31
C PHE A 62 -4.42 12.85 -10.93
#